data_AF-A0A950V6V1-F1
#
_entry.id   AF-A0A950V6V1-F1
#
_cell.length_a   1.000
_cell.length_b   1.000
_cell.length_c   1.000
_cell.angle_alpha   90.00
_cell.angle_beta   90.00
_cell.angle_gamma   90.00
#
_symmetry.space_group_name_H-M   'P 1'
#
loop_
_entity.id
_entity.type
_entity.pdbx_description
1 polymer ?
#
loop_
_entity_poly.entity_id
_entity_poly.type
_entity_poly.pdbx_seq_one_letter_code
_entity_poly.pdbx_strand_id
1 'polypeptide(L)'
;MAAQVVGFSNYAPKRGQYSLLLWESPGRRAETIGVLLMDPATDTLYLRLRRDWESVASEEDGEVLSALEEDLDIDSHQHGAAAVLDRLENELSNAVRVTKRDVITVDNFERTLAELYRTHVPAEVLRFRTHLPRYSLAVAAGPFLTNPEDVTAEEWIETPPDLRLDEDMFIARIRGHSMEPRIPDNSLCVFRRNVIGSRNGRLVLVRNSELADENQYTVKRYKSEKRVTEEGFTQTRIRLESLNPAYPSWDLDEDPDKYQVIAEFIRVLD
;
A
#
# COMPACT_ATOMS: atom_id res chain seq x y z
N MET A 1 34.78 3.38 -2.16
CA MET A 1 33.39 3.55 -2.60
C MET A 1 32.70 4.38 -1.54
N ALA A 2 32.38 5.64 -1.86
CA ALA A 2 31.91 6.63 -0.90
C ALA A 2 30.54 6.23 -0.33
N ALA A 3 30.41 6.31 0.99
CA ALA A 3 29.12 6.24 1.66
C ALA A 3 28.25 7.38 1.11
N GLN A 4 27.11 7.03 0.52
CA GLN A 4 26.11 8.00 0.10
C GLN A 4 25.51 8.59 1.37
N VAL A 5 26.05 9.72 1.82
CA VAL A 5 25.46 10.51 2.90
C VAL A 5 24.09 10.94 2.41
N VAL A 6 23.04 10.38 2.99
CA VAL A 6 21.67 10.89 2.81
C VAL A 6 21.69 12.32 3.35
N GLY A 7 21.72 13.30 2.44
CA GLY A 7 21.81 14.70 2.81
C GLY A 7 20.55 15.11 3.57
N PHE A 8 20.73 15.60 4.80
CA PHE A 8 19.67 16.24 5.60
C PHE A 8 19.01 17.44 4.88
N SER A 9 19.55 17.89 3.74
CA SER A 9 18.95 18.90 2.86
C SER A 9 17.60 18.49 2.28
N ASN A 10 17.29 17.19 2.20
CA ASN A 10 15.99 16.71 1.70
C ASN A 10 14.84 16.85 2.71
N TYR A 11 15.13 17.24 3.96
CA TYR A 11 14.14 17.49 5.02
C TYR A 11 13.95 18.98 5.31
N ALA A 12 14.43 19.86 4.42
CA ALA A 12 14.10 21.28 4.53
C ALA A 12 12.60 21.44 4.22
N PRO A 13 11.81 22.03 5.14
CA PRO A 13 10.39 22.28 4.88
C PRO A 13 10.24 23.11 3.61
N LYS A 14 9.49 22.57 2.65
CA LYS A 14 9.19 23.21 1.37
C LYS A 14 7.86 23.96 1.47
N ARG A 15 7.64 24.92 0.59
CA ARG A 15 6.33 25.57 0.44
C ARG A 15 5.51 24.74 -0.54
N GLY A 16 4.31 24.34 -0.12
CA GLY A 16 3.30 23.74 -0.99
C GLY A 16 2.06 24.62 -1.10
N GLN A 17 1.23 24.33 -2.09
CA GLN A 17 -0.11 24.92 -2.22
C GLN A 17 -1.10 23.79 -2.42
N TYR A 18 -2.22 23.78 -1.70
CA TYR A 18 -3.26 22.79 -1.92
C TYR A 18 -4.61 23.42 -2.19
N SER A 19 -5.43 22.70 -2.94
CA SER A 19 -6.83 23.00 -3.18
C SER A 19 -7.67 21.72 -3.02
N LEU A 20 -8.93 21.89 -2.66
CA LEU A 20 -9.90 20.80 -2.61
C LEU A 20 -10.68 20.76 -3.91
N LEU A 21 -10.83 19.57 -4.46
CA LEU A 21 -11.67 19.30 -5.61
C LEU A 21 -13.07 18.93 -5.11
N LEU A 22 -14.09 19.57 -5.66
CA LEU A 22 -15.47 19.48 -5.24
C LEU A 22 -16.35 18.97 -6.38
N TRP A 23 -17.33 18.13 -6.06
CA TRP A 23 -18.38 17.70 -6.97
C TRP A 23 -19.72 18.26 -6.53
N GLU A 24 -20.41 18.95 -7.43
CA GLU A 24 -21.71 19.57 -7.23
C GLU A 24 -22.75 18.89 -8.14
N SER A 25 -23.37 17.82 -7.65
CA SER A 25 -24.49 17.17 -8.35
C SER A 25 -25.77 18.01 -8.24
N PRO A 26 -26.64 18.04 -9.26
CA PRO A 26 -27.91 18.77 -9.21
C PRO A 26 -28.75 18.41 -7.98
N GLY A 27 -29.10 19.42 -7.17
CA GLY A 27 -29.97 19.24 -6.00
C GLY A 27 -29.29 18.65 -4.76
N ARG A 28 -27.97 18.45 -4.76
CA ARG A 28 -27.20 18.10 -3.54
C ARG A 28 -26.19 19.19 -3.19
N ARG A 29 -25.67 19.11 -1.97
CA ARG A 29 -24.54 19.94 -1.54
C ARG A 29 -23.27 19.47 -2.24
N ALA A 30 -22.36 20.40 -2.52
CA ALA A 30 -21.04 20.07 -3.02
C ALA A 30 -20.28 19.17 -2.02
N GLU A 31 -19.77 18.05 -2.52
CA GLU A 31 -18.98 17.06 -1.79
C GLU A 31 -17.50 17.24 -2.12
N THR A 32 -16.62 17.03 -1.14
CA THR A 32 -15.17 17.01 -1.42
C THR A 32 -14.81 15.65 -2.00
N ILE A 33 -14.26 15.66 -3.21
CA ILE A 33 -13.94 14.45 -3.97
C ILE A 33 -12.45 14.20 -4.13
N GLY A 34 -11.60 15.17 -3.81
CA GLY A 34 -10.16 14.98 -3.87
C GLY A 34 -9.35 16.15 -3.35
N VAL A 35 -8.05 15.95 -3.27
CA VAL A 35 -7.05 16.96 -2.91
C VAL A 35 -6.07 17.10 -4.06
N LEU A 36 -5.76 18.35 -4.38
CA LEU A 36 -4.70 18.74 -5.31
C LEU A 36 -3.62 19.45 -4.49
N LEU A 37 -2.39 18.94 -4.50
CA LEU A 37 -1.25 19.49 -3.78
C LEU A 37 -0.10 19.77 -4.76
N MET A 38 0.21 21.03 -4.95
CA MET A 38 1.25 21.50 -5.85
C MET A 38 2.58 21.74 -5.10
N ASP A 39 3.69 21.29 -5.69
CA ASP A 39 5.04 21.80 -5.41
C ASP A 39 5.37 22.94 -6.39
N PRO A 40 5.34 24.22 -5.94
CA PRO A 40 5.64 25.36 -6.81
C PRO A 40 7.11 25.44 -7.25
N ALA A 41 8.02 24.72 -6.58
CA ALA A 41 9.44 24.74 -6.96
C ALA A 41 9.73 23.85 -8.17
N THR A 42 8.96 22.76 -8.33
CA THR A 42 9.11 21.80 -9.43
C THR A 42 7.95 21.80 -10.41
N ASP A 43 6.92 22.60 -10.14
CA ASP A 43 5.66 22.65 -10.89
C ASP A 43 4.98 21.27 -11.00
N THR A 44 5.10 20.47 -9.93
CA THR A 44 4.57 19.11 -9.85
C THR A 44 3.24 19.09 -9.11
N LEU A 45 2.24 18.40 -9.66
CA LEU A 45 0.94 18.19 -9.02
C LEU A 45 0.90 16.80 -8.42
N TYR A 46 0.67 16.75 -7.12
CA TYR A 46 0.30 15.55 -6.39
C TYR A 46 -1.20 15.58 -6.19
N LEU A 47 -1.92 14.57 -6.65
CA LEU A 47 -3.37 14.53 -6.48
C LEU A 47 -3.84 13.18 -5.96
N ARG A 48 -4.97 13.21 -5.27
CA ARG A 48 -5.66 12.02 -4.80
C ARG A 48 -7.15 12.29 -4.71
N LEU A 49 -7.93 11.50 -5.43
CA LEU A 49 -9.38 11.53 -5.41
C LEU A 49 -9.91 10.32 -4.65
N ARG A 50 -11.17 10.44 -4.23
CA ARG A 50 -11.91 9.33 -3.64
C ARG A 50 -12.18 8.25 -4.68
N ARG A 51 -12.45 7.03 -4.22
CA ARG A 51 -12.71 5.86 -5.10
C ARG A 51 -14.07 5.23 -4.88
N ASP A 52 -14.81 5.72 -3.91
CA ASP A 52 -16.16 5.31 -3.52
C ASP A 52 -17.21 6.18 -4.21
N TRP A 53 -17.11 6.36 -5.52
CA TRP A 53 -17.95 7.27 -6.32
C TRP A 53 -19.46 7.01 -6.17
N GLU A 54 -19.84 5.75 -5.92
CA GLU A 54 -21.20 5.31 -5.63
C GLU A 54 -21.86 6.04 -4.44
N SER A 55 -21.05 6.57 -3.52
CA SER A 55 -21.54 7.34 -2.36
C SER A 55 -21.93 8.78 -2.71
N VAL A 56 -21.38 9.35 -3.80
CA VAL A 56 -21.51 10.79 -4.13
C VAL A 56 -22.12 11.07 -5.50
N ALA A 57 -22.13 10.09 -6.40
CA ALA A 57 -22.51 10.26 -7.80
C ALA A 57 -23.45 9.14 -8.26
N SER A 58 -24.17 9.39 -9.36
CA SER A 58 -24.88 8.33 -10.09
C SER A 58 -23.88 7.34 -10.70
N GLU A 59 -24.33 6.18 -11.18
CA GLU A 59 -23.45 5.24 -11.87
C GLU A 59 -22.80 5.87 -13.11
N GLU A 60 -23.57 6.62 -13.90
CA GLU A 60 -23.09 7.32 -15.10
C GLU A 60 -22.07 8.42 -14.77
N ASP A 61 -22.39 9.29 -13.80
CA ASP A 61 -21.45 10.34 -13.36
C ASP A 61 -20.21 9.75 -12.68
N GLY A 62 -20.39 8.67 -11.91
CA GLY A 62 -19.32 7.99 -11.19
C GLY A 62 -18.30 7.35 -12.13
N GLU A 63 -18.74 6.78 -13.25
CA GLU A 63 -17.85 6.27 -14.29
C GLU A 63 -16.96 7.40 -14.85
N VAL A 64 -17.56 8.55 -15.18
CA VAL A 64 -16.83 9.72 -15.67
C VAL A 64 -15.85 10.25 -14.62
N LEU A 65 -16.29 10.40 -13.38
CA LEU A 65 -15.46 10.89 -12.28
C LEU A 65 -14.30 9.95 -11.94
N SER A 66 -14.47 8.64 -12.16
CA SER A 66 -13.41 7.66 -11.91
C SER A 66 -12.19 7.83 -12.82
N ALA A 67 -12.35 8.41 -14.01
CA ALA A 67 -11.26 8.72 -14.93
C ALA A 67 -10.54 10.04 -14.59
N LEU A 68 -11.14 10.90 -13.77
CA LEU A 68 -10.67 12.26 -13.55
C LEU A 68 -9.28 12.34 -12.94
N GLU A 69 -8.93 11.42 -12.04
CA GLU A 69 -7.59 11.40 -11.42
C GLU A 69 -6.49 11.14 -12.48
N GLU A 70 -6.69 10.14 -13.34
CA GLU A 70 -5.75 9.80 -14.39
C GLU A 70 -5.65 10.92 -15.44
N ASP A 71 -6.78 11.51 -15.84
CA ASP A 71 -6.81 12.61 -16.80
C ASP A 71 -6.07 13.85 -16.28
N LEU A 72 -6.26 14.20 -14.99
CA LEU A 72 -5.55 15.32 -14.36
C LEU A 72 -4.07 15.04 -14.20
N ASP A 73 -3.68 13.80 -13.88
CA ASP A 73 -2.27 13.41 -13.81
C ASP A 73 -1.60 13.54 -15.18
N ILE A 74 -2.23 13.01 -16.24
CA ILE A 74 -1.73 13.13 -17.62
C ILE A 74 -1.60 14.60 -18.03
N ASP A 75 -2.62 15.41 -17.76
CA ASP A 75 -2.63 16.83 -18.11
C ASP A 75 -1.55 17.61 -17.34
N SER A 76 -1.35 17.29 -16.05
CA SER A 76 -0.27 17.88 -15.24
C SER A 76 1.11 17.53 -15.78
N HIS A 77 1.33 16.30 -16.23
CA HIS A 77 2.59 15.92 -16.85
C HIS A 77 2.86 16.66 -18.17
N GLN A 78 1.81 17.03 -18.90
CA GLN A 78 1.93 17.74 -20.19
C GLN A 78 2.08 19.24 -20.03
N HIS A 79 1.35 19.85 -19.09
CA HIS A 79 1.18 21.31 -19.01
C HIS A 79 1.74 21.93 -17.73
N GLY A 80 2.10 21.14 -16.72
CA GLY A 80 2.58 21.61 -15.42
C GLY A 80 1.44 21.92 -14.45
N ALA A 81 1.72 21.80 -13.14
CA ALA A 81 0.72 21.92 -12.09
C ALA A 81 0.02 23.28 -12.06
N ALA A 82 0.77 24.37 -12.27
CA ALA A 82 0.22 25.72 -12.26
C ALA A 82 -0.85 25.90 -13.34
N ALA A 83 -0.58 25.43 -14.57
CA ALA A 83 -1.49 25.55 -15.70
C ALA A 83 -2.77 24.73 -15.47
N VAL A 84 -2.64 23.51 -14.95
CA VAL A 84 -3.81 22.68 -14.60
C VAL A 84 -4.66 23.39 -13.56
N LEU A 85 -4.07 23.87 -12.46
CA LEU A 85 -4.84 24.56 -11.41
C LEU A 85 -5.48 25.85 -11.92
N ASP A 86 -4.79 26.65 -12.73
CA ASP A 86 -5.36 27.86 -13.34
C ASP A 86 -6.57 27.51 -14.22
N ARG A 87 -6.48 26.42 -14.99
CA ARG A 87 -7.58 25.92 -15.82
C ARG A 87 -8.76 25.46 -14.97
N LEU A 88 -8.49 24.71 -13.90
CA LEU A 88 -9.54 24.23 -12.99
C LEU A 88 -10.25 25.40 -12.28
N GLU A 89 -9.54 26.48 -12.00
CA GLU A 89 -10.09 27.68 -11.34
C GLU A 89 -10.97 28.53 -12.27
N ASN A 90 -10.68 28.54 -13.58
CA ASN A 90 -11.28 29.49 -14.51
C ASN A 90 -12.18 28.85 -15.59
N GLU A 91 -11.98 27.58 -15.93
CA GLU A 91 -12.58 26.94 -17.11
C GLU A 91 -13.53 25.78 -16.79
N LEU A 92 -13.52 25.26 -15.55
CA LEU A 92 -14.35 24.10 -15.21
C LEU A 92 -15.86 24.40 -15.22
N SER A 93 -16.61 23.36 -15.59
CA SER A 93 -18.06 23.24 -15.49
C SER A 93 -18.56 23.53 -14.07
N ASN A 94 -19.82 23.98 -13.93
CA ASN A 94 -20.48 24.15 -12.62
C ASN A 94 -20.47 22.87 -11.75
N ALA A 95 -20.27 21.69 -12.34
CA ALA A 95 -20.35 20.41 -11.64
C ALA A 95 -19.05 20.00 -10.92
N VAL A 96 -17.86 20.31 -11.47
CA VAL A 96 -16.57 20.06 -10.81
C VAL A 96 -15.95 21.40 -10.48
N ARG A 97 -15.63 21.65 -9.21
CA ARG A 97 -15.12 22.94 -8.76
C ARG A 97 -13.87 22.76 -7.93
N VAL A 98 -13.07 23.80 -7.84
CA VAL A 98 -11.87 23.82 -7.01
C VAL A 98 -11.94 24.96 -6.00
N THR A 99 -11.47 24.73 -4.78
CA THR A 99 -11.34 25.80 -3.80
C THR A 99 -10.17 26.73 -4.16
N LYS A 100 -10.06 27.85 -3.46
CA LYS A 100 -8.84 28.67 -3.52
C LYS A 100 -7.64 27.85 -3.02
N ARG A 101 -6.45 28.21 -3.51
CA ARG A 101 -5.19 27.63 -3.07
C ARG A 101 -4.83 28.12 -1.67
N ASP A 102 -4.68 27.17 -0.75
CA ASP A 102 -4.14 27.41 0.58
C ASP A 102 -2.64 27.08 0.61
N VAL A 103 -1.87 27.91 1.29
CA VAL A 103 -0.41 27.73 1.41
C VAL A 103 -0.09 26.86 2.62
N ILE A 104 0.74 25.85 2.44
CA ILE A 104 1.15 24.91 3.49
C ILE A 104 2.67 24.70 3.47
N THR A 105 3.22 24.27 4.60
CA THR A 105 4.61 23.81 4.72
C THR A 105 4.65 22.30 4.58
N VAL A 106 5.51 21.79 3.71
CA VAL A 106 5.55 20.40 3.26
C VAL A 106 6.95 19.82 3.44
N ASP A 107 7.09 18.79 4.26
CA ASP A 107 8.36 18.04 4.37
C ASP A 107 8.45 16.96 3.29
N ASN A 108 7.35 16.23 3.09
CA ASN A 108 7.20 15.19 2.08
C ASN A 108 5.79 15.31 1.46
N PHE A 109 5.74 15.45 0.14
CA PHE A 109 4.50 15.76 -0.58
C PHE A 109 3.53 14.59 -0.56
N GLU A 110 4.00 13.35 -0.68
CA GLU A 110 3.16 12.15 -0.67
C GLU A 110 2.49 11.95 0.69
N ARG A 111 3.24 12.08 1.78
CA ARG A 111 2.73 12.01 3.16
C ARG A 111 1.74 13.13 3.43
N THR A 112 2.07 14.35 3.01
CA THR A 112 1.21 15.52 3.22
C THR A 112 -0.09 15.40 2.42
N LEU A 113 -0.03 14.92 1.16
CA LEU A 113 -1.22 14.62 0.37
C LEU A 113 -2.10 13.59 1.07
N ALA A 114 -1.52 12.51 1.59
CA ALA A 114 -2.27 11.48 2.31
C ALA A 114 -2.94 12.04 3.59
N GLU A 115 -2.26 12.94 4.31
CA GLU A 115 -2.81 13.63 5.48
C GLU A 115 -3.96 14.58 5.11
N LEU A 116 -3.77 15.41 4.08
CA LEU A 116 -4.81 16.31 3.57
C LEU A 116 -6.03 15.52 3.08
N TYR A 117 -5.81 14.43 2.34
CA TYR A 117 -6.87 13.55 1.85
C TYR A 117 -7.70 12.99 3.01
N ARG A 118 -7.05 12.39 4.03
CA ARG A 118 -7.77 11.87 5.22
C ARG A 118 -8.52 12.95 5.99
N THR A 119 -8.03 14.19 5.97
CA THR A 119 -8.63 15.31 6.70
C THR A 119 -9.85 15.88 5.98
N HIS A 120 -9.79 15.96 4.65
CA HIS A 120 -10.76 16.72 3.86
C HIS A 120 -11.69 15.87 3.00
N VAL A 121 -11.36 14.62 2.72
CA VAL A 121 -12.14 13.74 1.85
C VAL A 121 -12.84 12.67 2.71
N PRO A 122 -14.17 12.76 2.91
CA PRO A 122 -14.92 11.79 3.69
C PRO A 122 -15.22 10.53 2.84
N ALA A 123 -14.18 9.81 2.43
CA ALA A 123 -14.29 8.58 1.65
C ALA A 123 -14.73 7.41 2.53
N GLU A 124 -15.62 6.58 2.01
CA GLU A 124 -16.08 5.35 2.66
C GLU A 124 -15.05 4.22 2.56
N VAL A 125 -15.06 3.34 3.57
CA VAL A 125 -14.25 2.13 3.59
C VAL A 125 -14.92 1.05 2.74
N LEU A 126 -14.43 0.88 1.51
CA LEU A 126 -14.86 -0.23 0.64
C LEU A 126 -13.95 -1.46 0.83
N ARG A 127 -14.39 -2.37 1.69
CA ARG A 127 -13.68 -3.62 2.04
C ARG A 127 -13.37 -4.44 0.80
N PHE A 128 -12.11 -4.84 0.66
CA PHE A 128 -11.59 -5.65 -0.46
C PHE A 128 -11.82 -5.07 -1.87
N ARG A 129 -12.25 -3.80 -1.97
CA ARG A 129 -12.32 -3.03 -3.22
C ARG A 129 -11.23 -1.96 -3.24
N THR A 130 -11.12 -1.19 -2.16
CA THR A 130 -10.10 -0.14 -2.00
C THR A 130 -9.28 -0.34 -0.72
N HIS A 131 -9.85 -1.02 0.28
CA HIS A 131 -9.22 -1.22 1.58
C HIS A 131 -8.95 -2.70 1.88
N LEU A 132 -7.83 -2.96 2.55
CA LEU A 132 -7.52 -4.26 3.15
C LEU A 132 -7.55 -4.19 4.67
N PRO A 133 -7.93 -5.29 5.34
CA PRO A 133 -7.89 -5.36 6.80
C PRO A 133 -6.45 -5.44 7.28
N ARG A 134 -6.13 -4.66 8.31
CA ARG A 134 -4.88 -4.79 9.06
C ARG A 134 -5.09 -5.71 10.24
N TYR A 135 -4.23 -6.73 10.33
CA TYR A 135 -4.19 -7.67 11.44
C TYR A 135 -2.82 -7.66 12.11
N SER A 136 -2.80 -8.00 13.39
CA SER A 136 -1.58 -8.49 14.03
C SER A 136 -1.14 -9.80 13.39
N LEU A 137 0.17 -10.11 13.42
CA LEU A 137 0.68 -11.36 12.84
C LEU A 137 0.08 -12.60 13.51
N ALA A 138 -0.23 -12.51 14.80
CA ALA A 138 -0.91 -13.56 15.56
C ALA A 138 -2.30 -13.88 14.98
N VAL A 139 -3.11 -12.84 14.74
CA VAL A 139 -4.44 -12.98 14.14
C VAL A 139 -4.33 -13.46 12.70
N ALA A 140 -3.37 -12.95 11.93
CA ALA A 140 -3.17 -13.30 10.54
C ALA A 140 -2.80 -14.79 10.32
N ALA A 141 -2.22 -15.46 11.32
CA ALA A 141 -1.74 -16.84 11.20
C ALA A 141 -2.61 -17.89 11.89
N GLY A 142 -3.68 -17.49 12.57
CA GLY A 142 -4.59 -18.43 13.21
C GLY A 142 -5.52 -19.13 12.21
N PRO A 143 -6.08 -20.31 12.55
CA PRO A 143 -7.12 -20.99 11.77
C PRO A 143 -8.46 -20.22 11.72
N PHE A 144 -8.49 -18.98 12.18
CA PHE A 144 -9.70 -18.24 12.57
C PHE A 144 -10.25 -17.33 11.48
N LEU A 145 -9.63 -17.31 10.29
CA LEU A 145 -10.07 -16.47 9.17
C LEU A 145 -11.00 -17.21 8.21
N THR A 146 -11.43 -18.42 8.59
CA THR A 146 -12.49 -19.17 7.90
C THR A 146 -13.84 -18.45 7.97
N ASN A 147 -14.03 -17.57 8.97
CA ASN A 147 -15.13 -16.61 9.08
C ASN A 147 -14.58 -15.18 9.30
N PRO A 148 -14.45 -14.37 8.24
CA PRO A 148 -14.01 -12.98 8.35
C PRO A 148 -14.88 -12.10 9.29
N GLU A 149 -16.13 -12.50 9.53
CA GLU A 149 -17.08 -11.76 10.39
C GLU A 149 -16.76 -11.86 11.89
N ASP A 150 -16.07 -12.92 12.32
CA ASP A 150 -15.73 -13.17 13.74
C ASP A 150 -14.40 -12.53 14.16
N VAL A 151 -13.68 -11.90 13.23
CA VAL A 151 -12.35 -11.32 13.45
C VAL A 151 -12.39 -9.80 13.32
N THR A 152 -12.08 -9.09 14.41
CA THR A 152 -11.99 -7.63 14.38
C THR A 152 -10.64 -7.22 13.81
N ALA A 153 -10.63 -6.65 12.60
CA ALA A 153 -9.46 -5.94 12.07
C ALA A 153 -9.10 -4.77 12.98
N GLU A 154 -7.81 -4.51 13.17
CA GLU A 154 -7.34 -3.32 13.91
C GLU A 154 -7.79 -2.04 13.18
N GLU A 155 -7.73 -2.09 11.85
CA GLU A 155 -7.97 -0.97 10.95
C GLU A 155 -8.24 -1.50 9.54
N TRP A 156 -8.96 -0.74 8.72
CA TRP A 156 -9.04 -0.95 7.28
C TRP A 156 -8.20 0.11 6.59
N ILE A 157 -7.15 -0.32 5.89
CA ILE A 157 -6.18 0.59 5.28
C ILE A 157 -6.43 0.66 3.79
N GLU A 158 -6.57 1.87 3.28
CA GLU A 158 -6.69 2.13 1.85
C GLU A 158 -5.40 1.74 1.12
N THR A 159 -5.52 0.97 0.05
CA THR A 159 -4.38 0.47 -0.74
C THR A 159 -4.22 1.20 -2.08
N PRO A 160 -3.02 1.21 -2.69
CA PRO A 160 -2.80 1.79 -4.01
C PRO A 160 -3.79 1.24 -5.07
N PRO A 161 -4.24 2.07 -6.04
CA PRO A 161 -5.25 1.68 -7.02
C PRO A 161 -4.79 0.61 -8.00
N ASP A 162 -3.47 0.45 -8.20
CA ASP A 162 -2.89 -0.57 -9.07
C ASP A 162 -2.86 -1.97 -8.43
N LEU A 163 -3.22 -2.09 -7.16
CA LEU A 163 -3.28 -3.35 -6.45
C LEU A 163 -4.68 -3.97 -6.55
N ARG A 164 -4.79 -5.07 -7.31
CA ARG A 164 -6.03 -5.86 -7.34
C ARG A 164 -6.23 -6.58 -6.01
N LEU A 165 -7.30 -6.25 -5.32
CA LEU A 165 -7.64 -6.80 -4.01
C LEU A 165 -8.54 -8.03 -4.12
N ASP A 166 -8.46 -8.89 -3.11
CA ASP A 166 -9.43 -9.95 -2.82
C ASP A 166 -9.41 -10.31 -1.33
N GLU A 167 -10.35 -11.17 -0.93
CA GLU A 167 -10.60 -11.54 0.47
C GLU A 167 -9.47 -12.35 1.12
N ASP A 168 -8.58 -12.93 0.32
CA ASP A 168 -7.40 -13.63 0.82
C ASP A 168 -6.26 -12.67 1.20
N MET A 169 -6.40 -11.36 0.92
CA MET A 169 -5.38 -10.37 1.23
C MET A 169 -5.57 -9.69 2.59
N PHE A 170 -4.46 -9.34 3.21
CA PHE A 170 -4.42 -8.59 4.47
C PHE A 170 -3.13 -7.78 4.60
N ILE A 171 -3.13 -6.83 5.53
CA ILE A 171 -1.97 -6.02 5.87
C ILE A 171 -1.44 -6.44 7.24
N ALA A 172 -0.12 -6.55 7.36
CA ALA A 172 0.55 -6.69 8.64
C ALA A 172 1.82 -5.86 8.67
N ARG A 173 2.18 -5.37 9.86
CA ARG A 173 3.45 -4.66 10.08
C ARG A 173 4.58 -5.66 10.26
N ILE A 174 5.66 -5.48 9.51
CA ILE A 174 6.86 -6.27 9.63
C ILE A 174 7.91 -5.49 10.41
N ARG A 175 8.59 -6.16 11.33
CA ARG A 175 9.68 -5.62 12.15
C ARG A 175 10.95 -6.41 11.90
N GLY A 176 12.08 -5.71 11.89
CA GLY A 176 13.42 -6.25 11.69
C GLY A 176 13.96 -6.04 10.27
N HIS A 177 15.29 -6.11 10.16
CA HIS A 177 16.03 -5.71 8.95
C HIS A 177 16.42 -6.88 8.04
N SER A 178 15.96 -8.10 8.33
CA SER A 178 16.43 -9.33 7.67
C SER A 178 16.06 -9.43 6.18
N MET A 179 15.11 -8.61 5.73
CA MET A 179 14.58 -8.57 4.36
C MET A 179 14.90 -7.27 3.62
N GLU A 180 15.75 -6.42 4.20
CA GLU A 180 16.23 -5.20 3.56
C GLU A 180 17.11 -5.50 2.33
N PRO A 181 17.15 -4.59 1.33
CA PRO A 181 16.40 -3.32 1.27
C PRO A 181 14.95 -3.48 0.75
N ARG A 182 14.53 -4.70 0.40
CA ARG A 182 13.24 -4.95 -0.26
C ARG A 182 12.05 -4.73 0.66
N ILE A 183 12.19 -5.08 1.94
CA ILE A 183 11.22 -4.82 2.99
C ILE A 183 11.97 -4.11 4.12
N PRO A 184 11.87 -2.77 4.20
CA PRO A 184 12.40 -2.00 5.31
C PRO A 184 11.82 -2.41 6.67
N ASP A 185 12.56 -2.12 7.73
CA ASP A 185 12.02 -2.24 9.09
C ASP A 185 10.77 -1.35 9.27
N ASN A 186 9.84 -1.83 10.10
CA ASN A 186 8.55 -1.22 10.39
C ASN A 186 7.58 -1.06 9.22
N SER A 187 7.87 -1.64 8.05
CA SER A 187 7.00 -1.54 6.88
C SER A 187 5.62 -2.17 7.09
N LEU A 188 4.60 -1.54 6.52
CA LEU A 188 3.29 -2.14 6.34
C LEU A 188 3.29 -2.94 5.04
N CYS A 189 3.08 -4.26 5.13
CA CYS A 189 3.15 -5.14 3.98
C CYS A 189 1.79 -5.78 3.69
N VAL A 190 1.46 -5.86 2.40
CA VAL A 190 0.34 -6.65 1.90
C VAL A 190 0.79 -8.09 1.74
N PHE A 191 -0.02 -9.00 2.26
CA PHE A 191 0.13 -10.43 2.13
C PHE A 191 -1.12 -11.02 1.50
N ARG A 192 -0.95 -12.10 0.72
CA ARG A 192 -2.04 -12.94 0.24
C ARG A 192 -1.93 -14.32 0.89
N ARG A 193 -3.01 -14.76 1.53
CA ARG A 193 -3.13 -16.12 2.07
C ARG A 193 -2.98 -17.13 0.95
N ASN A 194 -2.44 -18.29 1.32
CA ASN A 194 -2.27 -19.43 0.42
C ASN A 194 -1.43 -19.09 -0.82
N VAL A 195 -0.23 -19.65 -0.89
CA VAL A 195 0.61 -19.45 -2.06
C VAL A 195 0.02 -20.22 -3.24
N ILE A 196 -0.48 -19.50 -4.26
CA ILE A 196 -1.00 -20.11 -5.48
C ILE A 196 0.18 -20.54 -6.36
N GLY A 197 0.36 -21.85 -6.54
CA GLY A 197 1.44 -22.43 -7.34
C GLY A 197 2.71 -22.69 -6.52
N SER A 198 3.88 -22.57 -7.17
CA SER A 198 5.16 -22.85 -6.51
C SER A 198 5.53 -21.74 -5.53
N ARG A 199 5.93 -22.13 -4.32
CA ARG A 199 6.54 -21.23 -3.32
C ARG A 199 7.98 -20.84 -3.67
N ASN A 200 8.64 -21.61 -4.54
CA ASN A 200 10.06 -21.45 -4.82
C ASN A 200 10.37 -20.06 -5.41
N GLY A 201 11.31 -19.35 -4.79
CA GLY A 201 11.73 -17.99 -5.13
C GLY A 201 10.86 -16.87 -4.54
N ARG A 202 9.68 -17.19 -3.97
CA ARG A 202 8.73 -16.21 -3.43
C ARG A 202 9.11 -15.76 -2.02
N LEU A 203 8.68 -14.57 -1.66
CA LEU A 203 8.75 -14.07 -0.29
C LEU A 203 7.51 -14.55 0.46
N VAL A 204 7.70 -15.22 1.59
CA VAL A 204 6.61 -15.85 2.35
C VAL A 204 6.68 -15.46 3.82
N LEU A 205 5.51 -15.30 4.42
CA LEU A 205 5.34 -15.21 5.86
C LEU A 205 5.29 -16.63 6.44
N VAL A 206 6.21 -16.93 7.33
CA VAL A 206 6.35 -18.23 8.00
C VAL A 206 6.12 -18.07 9.49
N ARG A 207 5.36 -18.99 10.07
CA ARG A 207 5.20 -19.17 11.51
C ARG A 207 6.09 -20.31 11.99
N ASN A 208 6.80 -20.12 13.09
CA ASN A 208 7.52 -21.19 13.81
C ASN A 208 6.79 -21.49 15.13
N SER A 209 6.18 -22.67 15.26
CA SER A 209 5.35 -23.03 16.42
C SER A 209 6.13 -23.16 17.74
N GLU A 210 7.45 -23.33 17.69
CA GLU A 210 8.31 -23.42 18.88
C GLU A 210 8.66 -22.06 19.50
N LEU A 211 8.44 -20.97 18.75
CA LEU A 211 8.69 -19.61 19.23
C LEU A 211 7.40 -18.98 19.76
N ALA A 212 7.56 -18.00 20.65
CA ALA A 212 6.46 -17.24 21.22
C ALA A 212 6.44 -15.79 20.69
N ASP A 213 5.29 -15.13 20.86
CA ASP A 213 5.06 -13.71 20.59
C ASP A 213 5.45 -13.28 19.17
N GLU A 214 6.00 -12.07 19.03
CA GLU A 214 6.37 -11.49 17.72
C GLU A 214 7.49 -12.28 17.02
N ASN A 215 8.34 -12.99 17.77
CA ASN A 215 9.42 -13.83 17.20
C ASN A 215 8.88 -15.09 16.50
N GLN A 216 7.59 -15.40 16.69
CA GLN A 216 6.95 -16.53 16.04
C GLN A 216 6.85 -16.37 14.52
N TYR A 217 6.96 -15.15 14.00
CA TYR A 217 6.69 -14.81 12.62
C TYR A 217 7.93 -14.24 11.92
N THR A 218 8.21 -14.72 10.72
CA THR A 218 9.28 -14.19 9.89
C THR A 218 8.88 -14.15 8.42
N VAL A 219 9.33 -13.11 7.73
CA VAL A 219 9.30 -13.08 6.26
C VAL A 219 10.65 -13.54 5.74
N LYS A 220 10.66 -14.50 4.80
CA LYS A 220 11.87 -15.03 4.16
C LYS A 220 11.59 -15.39 2.70
N ARG A 221 12.64 -15.45 1.88
CA ARG A 221 12.54 -16.05 0.55
C ARG A 221 12.53 -17.57 0.70
N TYR A 222 11.50 -18.21 0.16
CA TYR A 222 11.37 -19.66 0.17
C TYR A 222 12.15 -20.24 -1.00
N LYS A 223 13.09 -21.15 -0.73
CA LYS A 223 13.85 -21.86 -1.76
C LYS A 223 13.76 -23.37 -1.55
N SER A 224 13.25 -24.10 -2.53
CA SER A 224 13.23 -25.57 -2.52
C SER A 224 14.27 -26.13 -3.48
N GLU A 225 15.15 -26.97 -2.98
CA GLU A 225 16.15 -27.69 -3.78
C GLU A 225 15.89 -29.19 -3.71
N LYS A 226 15.73 -29.84 -4.86
CA LYS A 226 15.66 -31.29 -4.96
C LYS A 226 17.08 -31.83 -5.10
N ARG A 227 17.50 -32.71 -4.19
CA ARG A 227 18.77 -33.44 -4.29
C ARG A 227 18.46 -34.91 -4.54
N VAL A 228 19.09 -35.47 -5.55
CA VAL A 228 19.10 -36.92 -5.78
C VAL A 228 20.26 -37.51 -4.97
N THR A 229 19.95 -38.46 -4.10
CA THR A 229 20.93 -39.20 -3.32
C THR A 229 21.62 -40.26 -4.19
N GLU A 230 22.75 -40.80 -3.73
CA GLU A 230 23.49 -41.85 -4.45
C GLU A 230 22.65 -43.12 -4.69
N GLU A 231 21.64 -43.35 -3.85
CA GLU A 231 20.68 -44.46 -3.95
C GLU A 231 19.48 -44.13 -4.86
N GLY A 232 19.45 -42.95 -5.49
CA GLY A 232 18.39 -42.54 -6.42
C GLY A 232 17.15 -41.90 -5.75
N PHE A 233 17.11 -41.80 -4.42
CA PHE A 233 16.01 -41.09 -3.73
C PHE A 233 16.11 -39.59 -3.91
N THR A 234 14.99 -38.91 -4.15
CA THR A 234 14.91 -37.45 -4.23
C THR A 234 14.53 -36.87 -2.87
N GLN A 235 15.45 -36.18 -2.21
CA GLN A 235 15.19 -35.40 -1.00
C GLN A 235 14.93 -33.94 -1.37
N THR A 236 13.91 -33.32 -0.79
CA THR A 236 13.63 -31.89 -0.98
C THR A 236 14.09 -31.13 0.25
N ARG A 237 15.10 -30.27 0.09
CA ARG A 237 15.56 -29.34 1.13
C ARG A 237 14.91 -27.99 0.93
N ILE A 238 14.32 -27.45 1.99
CA ILE A 238 13.71 -26.12 1.98
C ILE A 238 14.62 -25.17 2.75
N ARG A 239 15.03 -24.08 2.11
CA ARG A 239 15.82 -23.01 2.70
C ARG A 239 15.01 -21.74 2.78
N LEU A 240 15.02 -21.11 3.95
CA LEU A 240 14.51 -19.77 4.18
C LEU A 240 15.66 -18.76 4.10
N GLU A 241 15.65 -17.94 3.07
CA GLU A 241 16.73 -16.99 2.79
C GLU A 241 16.36 -15.57 3.23
N SER A 242 17.25 -14.97 4.00
CA SER A 242 17.28 -13.52 4.25
C SER A 242 17.77 -12.79 2.99
N LEU A 243 17.17 -11.65 2.68
CA LEU A 243 17.67 -10.78 1.60
C LEU A 243 18.81 -9.89 2.07
N ASN A 244 18.82 -9.55 3.36
CA ASN A 244 19.91 -8.81 3.98
C ASN A 244 21.03 -9.80 4.37
N PRO A 245 22.25 -9.71 3.78
CA PRO A 245 23.35 -10.64 4.06
C PRO A 245 23.87 -10.61 5.50
N ALA A 246 23.56 -9.56 6.26
CA ALA A 246 23.90 -9.48 7.69
C ALA A 246 23.07 -10.43 8.56
N TYR A 247 22.02 -11.04 8.01
CA TYR A 247 21.11 -11.94 8.72
C TYR A 247 21.24 -13.37 8.21
N PRO A 248 21.18 -14.37 9.09
CA PRO A 248 21.36 -15.76 8.71
C PRO A 248 20.18 -16.25 7.85
N SER A 249 20.50 -17.14 6.92
CA SER A 249 19.54 -17.97 6.20
C SER A 249 19.67 -19.40 6.69
N TRP A 250 18.56 -20.09 6.88
CA TRP A 250 18.54 -21.42 7.50
C TRP A 250 17.63 -22.38 6.74
N ASP A 251 17.86 -23.67 6.95
CA ASP A 251 16.99 -24.71 6.40
C ASP A 251 15.84 -24.98 7.35
N LEU A 252 14.67 -25.26 6.77
CA LEU A 252 13.57 -25.79 7.55
C LEU A 252 13.91 -27.20 8.00
N ASP A 253 13.48 -27.50 9.23
CA ASP A 253 13.42 -28.86 9.72
C ASP A 253 12.44 -29.68 8.87
N GLU A 254 12.62 -30.99 8.81
CA GLU A 254 11.70 -31.88 8.09
C GLU A 254 10.37 -32.07 8.84
N ASP A 255 10.30 -31.63 10.09
CA ASP A 255 9.07 -31.62 10.90
C ASP A 255 8.02 -30.64 10.31
N PRO A 256 6.90 -31.18 9.76
CA PRO A 256 5.87 -30.36 9.14
C PRO A 256 5.04 -29.54 10.15
N ASP A 257 5.06 -29.90 11.44
CA ASP A 257 4.27 -29.23 12.48
C ASP A 257 5.00 -28.03 13.10
N LYS A 258 6.31 -27.94 12.84
CA LYS A 258 7.17 -26.86 13.33
C LYS A 258 7.02 -25.56 12.56
N TYR A 259 6.96 -25.64 11.24
CA TYR A 259 6.96 -24.48 10.36
C TYR A 259 5.75 -24.45 9.44
N GLN A 260 5.00 -23.36 9.50
CA GLN A 260 3.82 -23.15 8.66
C GLN A 260 4.01 -21.93 7.76
N VAL A 261 3.90 -22.13 6.45
CA VAL A 261 3.81 -21.02 5.49
C VAL A 261 2.39 -20.47 5.53
N ILE A 262 2.23 -19.23 5.98
CA ILE A 262 0.93 -18.59 6.20
C ILE A 262 0.45 -17.86 4.94
N ALA A 263 1.34 -17.08 4.33
CA ALA A 263 0.97 -16.17 3.25
C ALA A 263 2.17 -15.85 2.34
N GLU A 264 1.89 -15.41 1.13
CA GLU A 264 2.85 -14.81 0.21
C GLU A 264 2.88 -13.29 0.44
N PHE A 265 4.08 -12.71 0.44
CA PHE A 265 4.27 -11.27 0.41
C PHE A 265 3.98 -10.73 -0.99
N ILE A 266 3.15 -9.68 -1.06
CA ILE A 266 2.76 -9.03 -2.31
C ILE A 266 3.51 -7.71 -2.50
N ARG A 267 3.47 -6.81 -1.51
CA ARG A 267 3.99 -5.44 -1.65
C ARG A 267 4.20 -4.74 -0.30
N VAL A 268 5.13 -3.78 -0.25
CA VAL A 268 5.26 -2.78 0.83
C VAL A 268 4.37 -1.57 0.51
N LEU A 269 3.57 -1.11 1.48
CA LEU A 269 2.73 0.09 1.37
C LEU A 269 3.45 1.34 1.87
N ASP A 270 4.22 1.21 2.95
CA ASP A 270 5.06 2.23 3.61
C ASP A 270 6.31 1.55 4.18
#